data_AF-A0A177EMK5-F1
#
_entry.id   AF-A0A177EMK5-F1
#
_cell.length_a   1.000
_cell.length_b   1.000
_cell.length_c   1.000
_cell.angle_alpha   90.00
_cell.angle_beta   90.00
_cell.angle_gamma   90.00
#
_symmetry.space_group_name_H-M   'P 1'
#
loop_
_entity.id
_entity.type
_entity.pdbx_description
1 polymer ?
#
loop_
_entity_poly.entity_id
_entity_poly.type
_entity_poly.pdbx_seq_one_letter_code
_entity_poly.pdbx_strand_id
1 'polypeptide(L)'
;MDANCEDISVLITENRYSEILAHPKATEEQKTIALIKLDRYDEALKTCQNNTFEKGYCYYKLGRYKAALHTAGKKKGADWTTLRSQILYKLDRHSEALEELKKLKLKGPILVNYAGNVAMACVENKLKCDGPEVEEILKMLKNESINIQAEVLYNLSFAYLPDRKKTLQKLKEIDTPDRDHRELIASQIHNIEGNLREISPSVLSKSNRSIHRYNAEGIQTPCLLDSMKQFQKDNYYQNRIKQYGQSKDVPEICSIIDELKQNNTKPIIRFISKLSRKNALRLKKVLEEDNLLNKSLKRIIKNK
;
A
#
# COMPACT_ATOMS: atom_id res chain seq x y z
N MET A 1 -46.35 0.71 28.69
CA MET A 1 -45.55 1.91 28.99
C MET A 1 -44.18 1.65 28.38
N ASP A 2 -44.01 2.01 27.10
CA ASP A 2 -42.71 1.84 26.47
C ASP A 2 -41.81 2.98 26.92
N ALA A 3 -40.71 2.60 27.56
CA ALA A 3 -39.66 3.50 28.02
C ALA A 3 -39.26 4.44 26.88
N ASN A 4 -39.01 5.71 27.22
CA ASN A 4 -38.46 6.80 26.40
C ASN A 4 -37.49 6.29 25.31
N CYS A 5 -38.03 5.81 24.19
CA CYS A 5 -37.25 5.33 23.08
C CYS A 5 -37.03 6.55 22.20
N GLU A 6 -35.83 7.11 22.32
CA GLU A 6 -35.39 8.28 21.57
C GLU A 6 -35.63 8.08 20.08
N ASP A 7 -36.11 9.12 19.40
CA ASP A 7 -36.46 9.02 17.98
C ASP A 7 -35.23 8.59 17.14
N ILE A 8 -35.43 7.62 16.25
CA ILE A 8 -34.38 7.10 15.36
C ILE A 8 -33.73 8.20 14.53
N SER A 9 -34.48 9.27 14.21
CA SER A 9 -33.96 10.44 13.49
C SER A 9 -32.85 11.17 14.27
N VAL A 10 -32.97 11.26 15.59
CA VAL A 10 -31.96 11.84 16.49
C VAL A 10 -30.73 10.96 16.50
N LEU A 11 -30.90 9.66 16.68
CA LEU A 11 -29.78 8.70 16.70
C LEU A 11 -28.97 8.71 15.39
N ILE A 12 -29.64 8.84 14.24
CA ILE A 12 -28.99 8.98 12.93
C ILE A 12 -28.19 10.28 12.83
N THR A 13 -28.79 11.40 13.25
CA THR A 13 -28.17 12.72 13.18
C THR A 13 -26.94 12.80 14.09
N GLU A 14 -27.01 12.17 15.27
CA GLU A 14 -25.93 12.12 16.25
C GLU A 14 -24.91 11.00 15.98
N ASN A 15 -25.08 10.22 14.90
CA ASN A 15 -24.21 9.09 14.56
C ASN A 15 -24.08 8.03 15.67
N ARG A 16 -25.16 7.81 16.44
CA ARG A 16 -25.23 6.81 17.53
C ARG A 16 -25.51 5.41 16.97
N TYR A 17 -24.58 4.92 16.14
CA TYR A 17 -24.77 3.71 15.33
C TYR A 17 -25.04 2.45 16.16
N SER A 18 -24.41 2.29 17.32
CA SER A 18 -24.66 1.13 18.20
C SER A 18 -26.12 1.08 18.69
N GLU A 19 -26.73 2.24 18.88
CA GLU A 19 -28.10 2.37 19.39
C GLU A 19 -29.11 2.20 18.27
N ILE A 20 -28.80 2.70 17.06
CA ILE A 20 -29.56 2.40 15.84
C ILE A 20 -29.72 0.89 15.63
N LEU A 21 -28.68 0.09 15.92
CA LEU A 21 -28.76 -1.37 15.79
C LEU A 21 -29.74 -2.02 16.77
N ALA A 22 -29.87 -1.46 17.97
CA ALA A 22 -30.77 -1.95 19.01
C ALA A 22 -32.18 -1.36 18.90
N HIS A 23 -32.37 -0.30 18.10
CA HIS A 23 -33.61 0.45 18.06
C HIS A 23 -34.73 -0.34 17.35
N PRO A 24 -35.91 -0.54 17.99
CA PRO A 24 -36.96 -1.42 17.48
C PRO A 24 -37.60 -0.92 16.17
N LYS A 25 -37.56 0.40 15.90
CA LYS A 25 -38.10 1.00 14.67
C LYS A 25 -37.05 1.20 13.56
N ALA A 26 -35.79 0.81 13.79
CA ALA A 26 -34.78 0.97 12.75
C ALA A 26 -35.03 0.01 11.59
N THR A 27 -35.01 0.53 10.36
CA THR A 27 -35.12 -0.31 9.16
C THR A 27 -33.88 -1.16 8.96
N GLU A 28 -33.98 -2.24 8.19
CA GLU A 28 -32.81 -3.08 7.87
C GLU A 28 -31.73 -2.32 7.09
N GLU A 29 -32.12 -1.32 6.29
CA GLU A 29 -31.18 -0.42 5.62
C GLU A 29 -30.43 0.45 6.63
N GLN A 30 -31.13 1.06 7.59
CA GLN A 30 -30.51 1.86 8.66
C GLN A 30 -29.57 1.02 9.52
N LYS A 31 -29.96 -0.21 9.86
CA LYS A 31 -29.08 -1.15 10.58
C LYS A 31 -27.88 -1.55 9.75
N THR A 32 -28.03 -1.77 8.45
CA THR A 32 -26.92 -2.08 7.53
C THR A 32 -25.91 -0.92 7.50
N ILE A 33 -26.40 0.32 7.38
CA ILE A 33 -25.56 1.51 7.40
C ILE A 33 -24.83 1.64 8.74
N ALA A 34 -25.53 1.43 9.86
CA ALA A 34 -24.93 1.45 11.19
C ALA A 34 -23.83 0.39 11.36
N LEU A 35 -24.04 -0.85 10.88
CA LEU A 35 -23.02 -1.90 10.88
C LEU A 35 -21.78 -1.48 10.06
N ILE A 36 -21.98 -0.88 8.89
CA ILE A 36 -20.88 -0.37 8.04
C ILE A 36 -20.09 0.71 8.78
N LYS A 37 -20.77 1.65 9.43
CA LYS A 37 -20.14 2.76 10.17
C LYS A 37 -19.38 2.28 11.41
N LEU A 38 -19.74 1.13 11.95
CA LEU A 38 -19.03 0.45 13.04
C LEU A 38 -17.94 -0.53 12.56
N ASP A 39 -17.57 -0.50 11.27
CA ASP A 39 -16.62 -1.44 10.66
C ASP A 39 -17.02 -2.93 10.76
N ARG A 40 -18.29 -3.24 11.02
CA ARG A 40 -18.85 -4.61 11.14
C ARG A 40 -19.31 -5.16 9.79
N TYR A 41 -18.38 -5.19 8.82
CA TYR A 41 -18.68 -5.48 7.41
C TYR A 41 -19.24 -6.89 7.15
N ASP A 42 -18.74 -7.93 7.85
CA ASP A 42 -19.26 -9.30 7.68
C ASP A 42 -20.71 -9.43 8.16
N GLU A 43 -21.11 -8.66 9.16
CA GLU A 43 -22.49 -8.62 9.64
C GLU A 43 -23.36 -7.79 8.70
N ALA A 44 -22.88 -6.63 8.25
CA ALA A 44 -23.58 -5.81 7.26
C ALA A 44 -23.89 -6.59 5.98
N LEU A 45 -23.00 -7.49 5.53
CA LEU A 45 -23.24 -8.32 4.35
C LEU A 45 -24.46 -9.26 4.47
N LYS A 46 -24.81 -9.67 5.69
CA LYS A 46 -25.96 -10.57 5.93
C LYS A 46 -27.29 -9.85 5.77
N THR A 47 -27.33 -8.54 6.02
CA THR A 47 -28.53 -7.70 5.95
C THR A 47 -28.60 -6.90 4.64
N CYS A 48 -27.45 -6.70 3.96
CA CYS A 48 -27.37 -6.02 2.66
C CYS A 48 -28.26 -6.67 1.59
N GLN A 49 -29.17 -5.88 1.03
CA GLN A 49 -29.87 -6.23 -0.19
C GLN A 49 -28.89 -6.46 -1.36
N ASN A 50 -29.31 -7.25 -2.34
CA ASN A 50 -28.49 -7.53 -3.52
C ASN A 50 -28.32 -6.27 -4.38
N ASN A 51 -27.16 -6.14 -5.03
CA ASN A 51 -26.86 -5.08 -6.00
C ASN A 51 -26.88 -3.63 -5.44
N THR A 52 -26.79 -3.43 -4.13
CA THR A 52 -26.70 -2.10 -3.50
C THR A 52 -25.24 -1.63 -3.34
N PHE A 53 -25.07 -0.32 -3.10
CA PHE A 53 -23.76 0.29 -2.89
C PHE A 53 -23.09 -0.26 -1.63
N GLU A 54 -23.86 -0.39 -0.55
CA GLU A 54 -23.48 -0.93 0.74
C GLU A 54 -22.86 -2.31 0.60
N LYS A 55 -23.49 -3.19 -0.20
CA LYS A 55 -22.99 -4.54 -0.45
C LYS A 55 -21.66 -4.55 -1.19
N GLY A 56 -21.55 -3.72 -2.23
CA GLY A 56 -20.30 -3.54 -2.97
C GLY A 56 -19.18 -2.99 -2.09
N TYR A 57 -19.50 -2.00 -1.25
CA TYR A 57 -18.57 -1.39 -0.30
C TYR A 57 -18.11 -2.39 0.77
N CYS A 58 -19.01 -3.19 1.33
CA CYS A 58 -18.66 -4.23 2.29
C CYS A 58 -17.71 -5.27 1.68
N TYR A 59 -18.00 -5.76 0.46
CA TYR A 59 -17.07 -6.65 -0.24
C TYR A 59 -15.70 -6.03 -0.46
N TYR A 60 -15.65 -4.74 -0.83
CA TYR A 60 -14.39 -4.01 -0.97
C TYR A 60 -13.61 -3.95 0.35
N LYS A 61 -14.27 -3.59 1.45
CA LYS A 61 -13.63 -3.44 2.77
C LYS A 61 -13.15 -4.77 3.37
N LEU A 62 -13.79 -5.87 2.99
CA LEU A 62 -13.40 -7.24 3.35
C LEU A 62 -12.34 -7.85 2.41
N GLY A 63 -11.81 -7.08 1.44
CA GLY A 63 -10.81 -7.57 0.49
C GLY A 63 -11.38 -8.52 -0.58
N ARG A 64 -12.70 -8.68 -0.68
CA ARG A 64 -13.38 -9.54 -1.67
C ARG A 64 -13.58 -8.78 -2.99
N TYR A 65 -12.49 -8.29 -3.57
CA TYR A 65 -12.50 -7.31 -4.67
C TYR A 65 -13.21 -7.80 -5.94
N LYS A 66 -13.12 -9.10 -6.28
CA LYS A 66 -13.83 -9.66 -7.44
C LYS A 66 -15.36 -9.60 -7.25
N ALA A 67 -15.85 -9.94 -6.05
CA ALA A 67 -17.27 -9.85 -5.72
C ALA A 67 -17.74 -8.39 -5.63
N ALA A 68 -16.89 -7.51 -5.11
CA ALA A 68 -17.14 -6.07 -5.10
C ALA A 68 -17.30 -5.52 -6.53
N LEU A 69 -16.39 -5.89 -7.44
CA LEU A 69 -16.44 -5.45 -8.84
C LEU A 69 -17.68 -5.95 -9.56
N HIS A 70 -18.06 -7.21 -9.33
CA HIS A 70 -19.30 -7.78 -9.87
C HIS A 70 -20.53 -7.00 -9.38
N THR A 71 -20.58 -6.71 -8.08
CA THR A 71 -21.68 -5.93 -7.47
C THR A 71 -21.72 -4.49 -8.00
N ALA A 72 -20.57 -3.85 -8.19
CA ALA A 72 -20.50 -2.51 -8.76
C ALA A 72 -20.94 -2.46 -10.22
N GLY A 73 -20.54 -3.46 -11.03
CA GLY A 73 -20.89 -3.51 -12.45
C GLY A 73 -20.53 -2.22 -13.18
N LYS A 74 -21.40 -1.75 -14.07
CA LYS A 74 -21.28 -0.45 -14.78
C LYS A 74 -22.29 0.58 -14.27
N LYS A 75 -22.62 0.55 -12.97
CA LYS A 75 -23.56 1.50 -12.35
C LYS A 75 -23.02 2.93 -12.47
N LYS A 76 -23.92 3.89 -12.62
CA LYS A 76 -23.61 5.32 -12.78
C LYS A 76 -23.64 6.04 -11.43
N GLY A 77 -23.00 7.21 -11.35
CA GLY A 77 -22.95 8.05 -10.16
C GLY A 77 -21.54 8.15 -9.59
N ALA A 78 -21.21 9.30 -8.98
CA ALA A 78 -19.87 9.59 -8.50
C ALA A 78 -19.36 8.55 -7.48
N ASP A 79 -20.22 8.09 -6.58
CA ASP A 79 -19.87 7.10 -5.56
C ASP A 79 -19.56 5.74 -6.18
N TRP A 80 -20.39 5.28 -7.12
CA TRP A 80 -20.16 4.03 -7.84
C TRP A 80 -18.88 4.06 -8.67
N THR A 81 -18.64 5.16 -9.39
CA THR A 81 -17.42 5.35 -10.18
C THR A 81 -16.18 5.37 -9.29
N THR A 82 -16.25 6.03 -8.13
CA THR A 82 -15.15 6.09 -7.15
C THR A 82 -14.88 4.72 -6.53
N LEU A 83 -15.91 4.01 -6.09
CA LEU A 83 -15.76 2.67 -5.54
C LEU A 83 -15.19 1.70 -6.58
N ARG A 84 -15.69 1.76 -7.82
CA ARG A 84 -15.20 0.92 -8.92
C ARG A 84 -13.72 1.18 -9.21
N SER A 85 -13.28 2.44 -9.25
CA SER A 85 -11.85 2.75 -9.47
C SER A 85 -10.96 2.26 -8.33
N GLN A 86 -11.41 2.35 -7.08
CA GLN A 86 -10.70 1.81 -5.91
C GLN A 86 -10.61 0.29 -5.96
N ILE A 87 -11.69 -0.41 -6.36
CA ILE A 87 -11.68 -1.86 -6.54
C ILE A 87 -10.70 -2.27 -7.65
N LEU A 88 -10.71 -1.56 -8.80
CA LEU A 88 -9.79 -1.80 -9.91
C LEU A 88 -8.33 -1.56 -9.50
N TYR A 89 -8.05 -0.52 -8.73
CA TYR A 89 -6.73 -0.26 -8.14
C TYR A 89 -6.26 -1.44 -7.27
N LYS A 90 -7.14 -1.99 -6.42
CA LYS A 90 -6.82 -3.17 -5.59
C LYS A 90 -6.64 -4.47 -6.37
N LEU A 91 -7.01 -4.48 -7.64
CA LEU A 91 -6.84 -5.61 -8.56
C LEU A 91 -5.67 -5.40 -9.54
N ASP A 92 -4.80 -4.40 -9.31
CA ASP A 92 -3.71 -4.01 -10.24
C ASP A 92 -4.21 -3.66 -11.67
N ARG A 93 -5.47 -3.19 -11.79
CA ARG A 93 -6.08 -2.76 -13.06
C ARG A 93 -6.06 -1.25 -13.21
N HIS A 94 -4.87 -0.66 -13.08
CA HIS A 94 -4.69 0.79 -12.95
C HIS A 94 -5.15 1.59 -14.17
N SER A 95 -4.93 1.09 -15.39
CA SER A 95 -5.40 1.76 -16.61
C SER A 95 -6.93 1.92 -16.63
N GLU A 96 -7.67 0.86 -16.27
CA GLU A 96 -9.13 0.91 -16.20
C GLU A 96 -9.61 1.81 -15.04
N ALA A 97 -8.91 1.80 -13.90
CA ALA A 97 -9.22 2.70 -12.80
C ALA A 97 -9.06 4.18 -13.18
N LEU A 98 -8.03 4.51 -13.98
CA LEU A 98 -7.84 5.86 -14.53
C LEU A 98 -8.98 6.26 -15.46
N GLU A 99 -9.44 5.36 -16.33
CA GLU A 99 -10.59 5.60 -17.20
C GLU A 99 -11.87 5.90 -16.41
N GLU A 100 -12.11 5.21 -15.29
CA GLU A 100 -13.23 5.51 -14.40
C GLU A 100 -13.09 6.91 -13.77
N LEU A 101 -11.91 7.23 -13.22
CA LEU A 101 -11.68 8.50 -12.52
C LEU A 101 -11.77 9.72 -13.45
N LYS A 102 -11.34 9.59 -14.70
CA LYS A 102 -11.45 10.66 -15.72
C LYS A 102 -12.89 11.08 -16.03
N LYS A 103 -13.89 10.27 -15.65
CA LYS A 103 -15.32 10.62 -15.77
C LYS A 103 -15.80 11.57 -14.67
N LEU A 104 -14.99 11.81 -13.64
CA LEU A 104 -15.31 12.63 -12.49
C LEU A 104 -14.51 13.94 -12.51
N LYS A 105 -14.96 14.93 -11.72
CA LYS A 105 -14.14 16.10 -11.44
C LYS A 105 -12.97 15.70 -10.55
N LEU A 106 -11.75 15.79 -11.07
CA LEU A 106 -10.52 15.46 -10.37
C LEU A 106 -10.17 16.53 -9.33
N LYS A 107 -10.78 16.42 -8.14
CA LYS A 107 -10.52 17.30 -6.99
C LYS A 107 -10.56 16.53 -5.66
N GLY A 108 -9.92 17.06 -4.63
CA GLY A 108 -9.91 16.48 -3.29
C GLY A 108 -9.56 14.97 -3.29
N PRO A 109 -10.34 14.11 -2.61
CA PRO A 109 -10.07 12.67 -2.56
C PRO A 109 -10.05 11.95 -3.92
N ILE A 110 -10.75 12.48 -4.92
CA ILE A 110 -10.74 11.89 -6.28
C ILE A 110 -9.37 12.12 -6.93
N LEU A 111 -8.77 13.30 -6.74
CA LEU A 111 -7.43 13.61 -7.24
C LEU A 111 -6.37 12.75 -6.55
N VAL A 112 -6.50 12.51 -5.24
CA VAL A 112 -5.62 11.59 -4.48
C VAL A 112 -5.64 10.19 -5.08
N ASN A 113 -6.84 9.65 -5.36
CA ASN A 113 -7.00 8.33 -5.97
C ASN A 113 -6.45 8.29 -7.41
N TYR A 114 -6.61 9.37 -8.17
CA TYR A 114 -6.08 9.49 -9.53
C TYR A 114 -4.55 9.46 -9.53
N ALA A 115 -3.91 10.24 -8.65
CA ALA A 115 -2.47 10.26 -8.46
C ALA A 115 -1.90 8.89 -8.09
N GLY A 116 -2.58 8.15 -7.20
CA GLY A 116 -2.19 6.78 -6.84
C GLY A 116 -2.21 5.82 -8.03
N ASN A 117 -3.21 5.91 -8.91
CA ASN A 117 -3.28 5.07 -10.11
C ASN A 117 -2.24 5.46 -11.17
N VAL A 118 -1.99 6.77 -11.37
CA VAL A 118 -0.92 7.25 -12.26
C VAL A 118 0.44 6.73 -11.78
N ALA A 119 0.71 6.83 -10.48
CA ALA A 119 1.95 6.34 -9.90
C ALA A 119 2.18 4.84 -10.16
N MET A 120 1.17 3.99 -9.96
CA MET A 120 1.31 2.57 -10.23
C MET A 120 1.42 2.27 -11.73
N ALA A 121 0.69 2.98 -12.59
CA ALA A 121 0.85 2.84 -14.04
C ALA A 121 2.26 3.24 -14.53
N CYS A 122 2.92 4.20 -13.86
CA CYS A 122 4.33 4.51 -14.10
C CYS A 122 5.26 3.36 -13.70
N VAL A 123 5.03 2.73 -12.54
CA VAL A 123 5.80 1.56 -12.07
C VAL A 123 5.66 0.38 -13.05
N GLU A 124 4.48 0.22 -13.64
CA GLU A 124 4.19 -0.77 -14.68
C GLU A 124 4.76 -0.42 -16.07
N ASN A 125 5.43 0.72 -16.21
CA ASN A 125 5.93 1.28 -17.48
C ASN A 125 4.83 1.56 -18.53
N LYS A 126 3.58 1.76 -18.08
CA LYS A 126 2.46 2.17 -18.96
C LYS A 126 2.39 3.69 -19.14
N LEU A 127 2.87 4.43 -18.16
CA LEU A 127 3.01 5.89 -18.18
C LEU A 127 4.45 6.30 -17.82
N LYS A 128 4.82 7.54 -18.15
CA LYS A 128 6.13 8.11 -17.78
C LYS A 128 6.01 8.86 -16.45
N CYS A 129 6.99 8.68 -15.56
CA CYS A 129 7.01 9.28 -14.22
C CYS A 129 7.06 10.83 -14.23
N ASP A 130 7.56 11.43 -15.32
CA ASP A 130 7.56 12.87 -15.56
C ASP A 130 6.76 13.19 -16.85
N GLY A 131 5.70 12.41 -17.09
CA GLY A 131 4.85 12.52 -18.27
C GLY A 131 3.70 13.53 -18.11
N PRO A 132 2.88 13.70 -19.16
CA PRO A 132 1.81 14.70 -19.19
C PRO A 132 0.78 14.50 -18.07
N GLU A 133 0.44 13.27 -17.70
CA GLU A 133 -0.51 13.00 -16.61
C GLU A 133 0.01 13.50 -15.26
N VAL A 134 1.32 13.37 -15.00
CA VAL A 134 1.93 13.83 -13.75
C VAL A 134 1.98 15.36 -13.73
N GLU A 135 2.35 16.00 -14.84
CA GLU A 135 2.31 17.45 -14.98
C GLU A 135 0.90 18.02 -14.78
N GLU A 136 -0.11 17.36 -15.31
CA GLU A 136 -1.50 17.74 -15.17
C GLU A 136 -1.95 17.70 -13.70
N ILE A 137 -1.60 16.62 -12.97
CA ILE A 137 -1.89 16.50 -11.54
C ILE A 137 -1.22 17.64 -10.76
N LEU A 138 0.06 17.93 -11.04
CA LEU A 138 0.80 19.00 -10.36
C LEU A 138 0.19 20.38 -10.62
N LYS A 139 -0.46 20.60 -11.77
CA LYS A 139 -1.23 21.84 -12.04
C LYS A 139 -2.52 21.89 -11.22
N MET A 140 -3.27 20.79 -11.16
CA MET A 140 -4.51 20.70 -10.37
C MET A 140 -4.24 20.90 -8.87
N LEU A 141 -3.10 20.38 -8.39
CA LEU A 141 -2.66 20.41 -7.00
C LEU A 141 -2.69 21.81 -6.38
N LYS A 142 -2.36 22.84 -7.17
CA LYS A 142 -2.24 24.23 -6.71
C LYS A 142 -3.54 24.80 -6.14
N ASN A 143 -4.68 24.22 -6.51
CA ASN A 143 -6.01 24.66 -6.08
C ASN A 143 -6.57 23.83 -4.91
N GLU A 144 -5.80 22.90 -4.36
CA GLU A 144 -6.23 22.00 -3.29
C GLU A 144 -5.72 22.46 -1.92
N SER A 145 -6.34 21.94 -0.85
CA SER A 145 -5.85 22.17 0.52
C SER A 145 -4.51 21.48 0.75
N ILE A 146 -3.69 22.01 1.67
CA ILE A 146 -2.34 21.50 1.96
C ILE A 146 -2.34 19.99 2.26
N ASN A 147 -3.36 19.50 2.98
CA ASN A 147 -3.47 18.07 3.30
C ASN A 147 -3.68 17.21 2.04
N ILE A 148 -4.54 17.65 1.12
CA ILE A 148 -4.73 16.97 -0.16
C ILE A 148 -3.46 17.08 -1.01
N GLN A 149 -2.75 18.21 -0.95
CA GLN A 149 -1.49 18.36 -1.66
C GLN A 149 -0.46 17.34 -1.20
N ALA A 150 -0.32 17.17 0.12
CA ALA A 150 0.57 16.17 0.70
C ALA A 150 0.20 14.74 0.28
N GLU A 151 -1.08 14.37 0.29
CA GLU A 151 -1.55 13.03 -0.13
C GLU A 151 -1.28 12.74 -1.61
N VAL A 152 -1.51 13.72 -2.47
CA VAL A 152 -1.21 13.58 -3.90
C VAL A 152 0.29 13.43 -4.12
N LEU A 153 1.12 14.27 -3.49
CA LEU A 153 2.58 14.20 -3.64
C LEU A 153 3.15 12.90 -3.06
N TYR A 154 2.62 12.43 -1.93
CA TYR A 154 2.97 11.14 -1.34
C TYR A 154 2.70 10.01 -2.34
N ASN A 155 1.49 9.96 -2.92
CA ASN A 155 1.16 8.97 -3.93
C ASN A 155 2.03 9.07 -5.18
N LEU A 156 2.27 10.28 -5.71
CA LEU A 156 3.12 10.50 -6.87
C LEU A 156 4.58 10.11 -6.63
N SER A 157 5.07 10.16 -5.38
CA SER A 157 6.43 9.69 -5.06
C SER A 157 6.64 8.21 -5.47
N PHE A 158 5.56 7.41 -5.47
CA PHE A 158 5.63 6.01 -5.88
C PHE A 158 5.74 5.81 -7.40
N ALA A 159 5.53 6.84 -8.23
CA ALA A 159 5.85 6.76 -9.64
C ALA A 159 7.34 6.44 -9.86
N TYR A 160 8.19 6.80 -8.90
CA TYR A 160 9.64 6.66 -8.97
C TYR A 160 10.19 5.43 -8.24
N LEU A 161 9.36 4.50 -7.75
CA LEU A 161 9.82 3.32 -6.99
C LEU A 161 11.04 2.59 -7.62
N PRO A 162 11.14 2.43 -8.96
CA PRO A 162 12.33 1.85 -9.57
C PRO A 162 13.63 2.64 -9.30
N ASP A 163 13.54 3.98 -9.19
CA ASP A 163 14.62 4.86 -8.76
C ASP A 163 14.44 5.25 -7.28
N ARG A 164 15.04 4.44 -6.41
CA ARG A 164 15.07 4.68 -4.97
C ARG A 164 15.58 6.08 -4.58
N LYS A 165 16.60 6.61 -5.27
CA LYS A 165 17.18 7.91 -4.90
C LYS A 165 16.16 9.01 -5.18
N LYS A 166 15.53 8.96 -6.35
CA LYS A 166 14.47 9.91 -6.73
C LYS A 166 13.22 9.76 -5.87
N THR A 167 12.81 8.53 -5.52
CA THR A 167 11.71 8.28 -4.56
C THR A 167 11.98 8.95 -3.21
N LEU A 168 13.17 8.75 -2.63
CA LEU A 168 13.54 9.35 -1.35
C LEU A 168 13.60 10.87 -1.43
N GLN A 169 14.14 11.41 -2.52
CA GLN A 169 14.15 12.85 -2.75
C GLN A 169 12.71 13.40 -2.75
N LYS A 170 11.82 12.78 -3.54
CA LYS A 170 10.42 13.23 -3.65
C LYS A 170 9.66 13.15 -2.34
N LEU A 171 9.87 12.11 -1.53
CA LEU A 171 9.28 12.02 -0.20
C LEU A 171 9.78 13.11 0.76
N LYS A 172 11.07 13.46 0.69
CA LYS A 172 11.68 14.52 1.54
C LYS A 172 11.28 15.94 1.14
N GLU A 173 10.77 16.12 -0.08
CA GLU A 173 10.24 17.40 -0.57
C GLU A 173 8.81 17.68 -0.06
N ILE A 174 8.12 16.70 0.54
CA ILE A 174 6.75 16.85 1.01
C ILE A 174 6.74 17.49 2.39
N ASP A 175 6.16 18.69 2.48
CA ASP A 175 5.88 19.37 3.74
C ASP A 175 4.38 19.37 4.03
N THR A 176 4.00 19.04 5.27
CA THR A 176 2.60 18.98 5.68
C THR A 176 2.43 19.31 7.16
N PRO A 177 1.42 20.13 7.54
CA PRO A 177 1.11 20.43 8.93
C PRO A 177 0.39 19.26 9.63
N ASP A 178 -0.13 18.29 8.88
CA ASP A 178 -0.78 17.11 9.45
C ASP A 178 0.23 16.13 10.07
N ARG A 179 0.05 15.85 11.36
CA ARG A 179 0.99 15.03 12.14
C ARG A 179 1.01 13.58 11.63
N ASP A 180 -0.15 12.98 11.44
CA ASP A 180 -0.28 11.59 11.05
C ASP A 180 0.34 11.37 9.66
N HIS A 181 0.17 12.34 8.77
CA HIS A 181 0.78 12.34 7.46
C HIS A 181 2.30 12.48 7.52
N ARG A 182 2.85 13.39 8.34
CA ARG A 182 4.30 13.49 8.54
C ARG A 182 4.89 12.16 9.03
N GLU A 183 4.24 11.54 10.02
CA GLU A 183 4.66 10.25 10.57
C GLU A 183 4.60 9.15 9.50
N LEU A 184 3.59 9.18 8.63
CA LEU A 184 3.48 8.27 7.47
C LEU A 184 4.65 8.44 6.47
N ILE A 185 4.97 9.68 6.09
CA ILE A 185 6.09 9.99 5.18
C ILE A 185 7.41 9.56 5.80
N ALA A 186 7.66 9.92 7.06
CA ALA A 186 8.88 9.55 7.79
C ALA A 186 9.04 8.03 7.87
N SER A 187 7.95 7.32 8.18
CA SER A 187 7.94 5.85 8.20
C SER A 187 8.29 5.26 6.85
N GLN A 188 7.77 5.83 5.75
CA GLN A 188 8.09 5.35 4.41
C GLN A 188 9.55 5.65 4.02
N ILE A 189 10.10 6.79 4.42
CA ILE A 189 11.53 7.11 4.24
C ILE A 189 12.38 6.09 4.98
N HIS A 190 12.11 5.83 6.27
CA HIS A 190 12.83 4.83 7.05
C HIS A 190 12.71 3.43 6.47
N ASN A 191 11.54 3.08 5.95
CA ASN A 191 11.30 1.79 5.30
C ASN A 191 12.20 1.61 4.06
N ILE A 192 12.30 2.65 3.24
CA ILE A 192 13.18 2.67 2.05
C ILE A 192 14.66 2.74 2.46
N GLU A 193 15.01 3.45 3.53
CA GLU A 193 16.37 3.57 4.07
C GLU A 193 16.86 2.31 4.80
N GLY A 194 15.94 1.42 5.17
CA GLY A 194 16.20 0.22 5.94
C GLY A 194 16.37 0.49 7.44
N ASN A 195 15.89 1.62 7.94
CA ASN A 195 15.96 2.03 9.33
C ASN A 195 14.69 1.53 10.07
N LEU A 196 14.46 0.22 10.02
CA LEU A 196 13.17 -0.37 10.42
C LEU A 196 12.83 -0.18 11.90
N ARG A 197 13.84 0.05 12.76
CA ARG A 197 13.66 0.30 14.20
C ARG A 197 13.05 1.68 14.50
N GLU A 198 13.16 2.62 13.56
CA GLU A 198 12.60 3.97 13.68
C GLU A 198 11.12 4.03 13.28
N ILE A 199 10.55 2.92 12.80
CA ILE A 199 9.17 2.86 12.33
C ILE A 199 8.29 2.42 13.49
N SER A 200 7.40 3.30 13.94
CA SER A 200 6.39 2.95 14.93
C SER A 200 5.19 2.24 14.26
N PRO A 201 4.89 0.96 14.57
CA PRO A 201 3.78 0.26 13.90
C PRO A 201 2.39 0.79 14.29
N SER A 202 2.27 1.45 15.45
CA SER A 202 0.99 1.94 15.97
C SER A 202 0.41 3.07 15.11
N VAL A 203 1.28 3.88 14.49
CA VAL A 203 0.90 5.05 13.69
C VAL A 203 0.63 4.70 12.21
N LEU A 204 0.93 3.47 11.80
CA LEU A 204 0.75 3.02 10.43
C LEU A 204 -0.68 2.56 10.16
N SER A 205 -1.20 2.84 8.96
CA SER A 205 -2.42 2.20 8.46
C SER A 205 -2.27 0.66 8.40
N LYS A 206 -3.39 -0.07 8.35
CA LYS A 206 -3.36 -1.55 8.16
C LYS A 206 -2.53 -1.96 6.94
N SER A 207 -2.61 -1.20 5.85
CA SER A 207 -1.84 -1.44 4.63
C SER A 207 -0.34 -1.19 4.86
N ASN A 208 0.02 -0.07 5.48
CA ASN A 208 1.43 0.28 5.68
C ASN A 208 2.12 -0.60 6.72
N ARG A 209 1.39 -1.05 7.76
CA ARG A 209 1.85 -2.11 8.66
C ARG A 209 2.17 -3.39 7.90
N SER A 210 1.32 -3.76 6.94
CA SER A 210 1.52 -4.97 6.14
C SER A 210 2.77 -4.87 5.26
N ILE A 211 3.02 -3.70 4.65
CA ILE A 211 4.25 -3.41 3.89
C ILE A 211 5.49 -3.45 4.80
N HIS A 212 5.41 -2.83 5.98
CA HIS A 212 6.51 -2.83 6.95
C HIS A 212 6.85 -4.25 7.41
N ARG A 213 5.85 -5.06 7.80
CA ARG A 213 6.06 -6.47 8.17
C ARG A 213 6.68 -7.27 7.04
N TYR A 214 6.25 -7.08 5.80
CA TYR A 214 6.89 -7.74 4.66
C TYR A 214 8.37 -7.34 4.54
N ASN A 215 8.69 -6.05 4.61
CA ASN A 215 10.07 -5.57 4.46
C ASN A 215 10.98 -5.94 5.66
N ALA A 216 10.40 -6.15 6.85
CA ALA A 216 11.12 -6.52 8.06
C ALA A 216 11.30 -8.04 8.21
N GLU A 217 10.26 -8.82 7.88
CA GLU A 217 10.14 -10.24 8.23
C GLU A 217 9.96 -11.14 7.01
N GLY A 218 9.65 -10.59 5.83
CA GLY A 218 9.36 -11.36 4.62
C GLY A 218 7.96 -11.96 4.58
N ILE A 219 7.09 -11.61 5.54
CA ILE A 219 5.73 -12.17 5.66
C ILE A 219 4.83 -11.56 4.60
N GLN A 220 4.44 -12.36 3.60
CA GLN A 220 3.51 -11.95 2.57
C GLN A 220 2.11 -11.75 3.13
N THR A 221 1.52 -10.60 2.84
CA THR A 221 0.18 -10.22 3.30
C THR A 221 -0.77 -10.11 2.11
N PRO A 222 -2.08 -10.41 2.27
CA PRO A 222 -3.05 -10.39 1.16
C PRO A 222 -3.24 -9.03 0.49
N CYS A 223 -2.79 -7.94 1.13
CA CYS A 223 -3.05 -6.57 0.72
C CYS A 223 -1.99 -5.98 -0.22
N LEU A 224 -0.95 -6.75 -0.58
CA LEU A 224 0.15 -6.27 -1.41
C LEU A 224 -0.20 -6.37 -2.90
N LEU A 225 -0.21 -5.20 -3.56
CA LEU A 225 -0.34 -5.07 -5.01
C LEU A 225 0.82 -5.74 -5.74
N ASP A 226 0.51 -6.42 -6.84
CA ASP A 226 1.49 -7.07 -7.72
C ASP A 226 2.51 -6.07 -8.27
N SER A 227 2.04 -4.88 -8.66
CA SER A 227 2.87 -3.76 -9.11
C SER A 227 3.95 -3.35 -8.09
N MET A 228 3.72 -3.59 -6.79
CA MET A 228 4.67 -3.26 -5.72
C MET A 228 5.55 -4.44 -5.28
N LYS A 229 5.20 -5.69 -5.64
CA LYS A 229 5.87 -6.90 -5.12
C LYS A 229 7.36 -6.90 -5.36
N GLN A 230 7.80 -6.56 -6.58
CA GLN A 230 9.21 -6.59 -6.93
C GLN A 230 10.02 -5.55 -6.13
N PHE A 231 9.51 -4.32 -6.01
CA PHE A 231 10.13 -3.27 -5.21
C PHE A 231 10.29 -3.68 -3.74
N GLN A 232 9.25 -4.29 -3.16
CA GLN A 232 9.29 -4.73 -1.77
C GLN A 232 10.24 -5.90 -1.56
N LYS A 233 10.24 -6.88 -2.48
CA LYS A 233 11.22 -7.97 -2.47
C LYS A 233 12.65 -7.42 -2.52
N ASP A 234 12.89 -6.41 -3.35
CA ASP A 234 14.19 -5.76 -3.40
C ASP A 234 14.57 -5.02 -2.11
N ASN A 235 13.61 -4.35 -1.46
CA ASN A 235 13.86 -3.73 -0.16
C ASN A 235 14.14 -4.76 0.93
N TYR A 236 13.38 -5.86 0.99
CA TYR A 236 13.59 -6.94 1.95
C TYR A 236 15.05 -7.43 1.91
N TYR A 237 15.51 -7.88 0.72
CA TYR A 237 16.86 -8.42 0.59
C TYR A 237 17.94 -7.36 0.85
N GLN A 238 17.71 -6.12 0.42
CA GLN A 238 18.61 -5.02 0.71
C GLN A 238 18.78 -4.83 2.22
N ASN A 239 17.66 -4.82 2.95
CA ASN A 239 17.65 -4.58 4.39
C ASN A 239 18.35 -5.72 5.13
N ARG A 240 18.11 -6.98 4.73
CA ARG A 240 18.85 -8.14 5.27
C ARG A 240 20.36 -8.01 5.06
N ILE A 241 20.80 -7.69 3.83
CA ILE A 241 22.23 -7.53 3.51
C ILE A 241 22.85 -6.37 4.31
N LYS A 242 22.14 -5.23 4.42
CA LYS A 242 22.59 -4.07 5.19
C LYS A 242 22.73 -4.39 6.67
N GLN A 243 21.70 -5.01 7.27
CA GLN A 243 21.71 -5.43 8.67
C GLN A 243 22.88 -6.37 8.95
N TYR A 244 23.08 -7.37 8.09
CA TYR A 244 24.21 -8.29 8.24
C TYR A 244 25.55 -7.56 8.15
N GLY A 245 25.72 -6.62 7.22
CA GLY A 245 26.94 -5.80 7.16
C GLY A 245 27.21 -4.98 8.43
N GLN A 246 26.18 -4.64 9.21
CA GLN A 246 26.28 -3.82 10.42
C GLN A 246 26.46 -4.64 11.71
N SER A 247 25.67 -5.71 11.90
CA SER A 247 25.65 -6.49 13.15
C SER A 247 26.27 -7.87 13.03
N LYS A 248 26.43 -8.39 11.79
CA LYS A 248 26.74 -9.80 11.51
C LYS A 248 25.75 -10.79 12.15
N ASP A 249 24.57 -10.31 12.54
CA ASP A 249 23.54 -11.10 13.21
C ASP A 249 22.24 -11.04 12.41
N VAL A 250 22.22 -11.80 11.31
CA VAL A 250 21.04 -12.02 10.49
C VAL A 250 20.95 -13.51 10.21
N PRO A 251 20.12 -14.28 10.95
CA PRO A 251 20.15 -15.74 10.93
C PRO A 251 20.09 -16.36 9.52
N GLU A 252 19.27 -15.80 8.63
CA GLU A 252 19.17 -16.23 7.23
C GLU A 252 20.52 -16.15 6.49
N ILE A 253 21.27 -15.05 6.68
CA ILE A 253 22.56 -14.83 6.00
C ILE A 253 23.67 -15.58 6.73
N CYS A 254 23.65 -15.64 8.06
CA CYS A 254 24.61 -16.40 8.86
C CYS A 254 24.63 -17.87 8.44
N SER A 255 23.46 -18.51 8.35
CA SER A 255 23.33 -19.90 7.89
C SER A 255 23.91 -20.12 6.50
N ILE A 256 23.68 -19.20 5.56
CA ILE A 256 24.26 -19.27 4.21
C ILE A 256 25.78 -19.16 4.24
N ILE A 257 26.33 -18.31 5.10
CA ILE A 257 27.77 -18.08 5.24
C ILE A 257 28.45 -19.26 5.91
N ASP A 258 27.85 -19.87 6.91
CA ASP A 258 28.40 -21.05 7.59
C ASP A 258 28.49 -22.24 6.63
N GLU A 259 27.48 -22.45 5.80
CA GLU A 259 27.51 -23.40 4.68
C GLU A 259 28.62 -23.07 3.68
N LEU A 260 28.79 -21.79 3.34
CA LEU A 260 29.84 -21.35 2.42
C LEU A 260 31.25 -21.63 2.98
N LYS A 261 31.47 -21.43 4.28
CA LYS A 261 32.73 -21.76 4.98
C LYS A 261 33.02 -23.26 4.95
N GLN A 262 31.98 -24.10 4.93
CA GLN A 262 32.08 -25.55 4.74
C GLN A 262 32.22 -25.96 3.26
N ASN A 263 32.54 -25.01 2.36
CA ASN A 263 32.64 -25.20 0.91
C ASN A 263 31.32 -25.56 0.21
N ASN A 264 30.16 -25.45 0.87
CA ASN A 264 28.87 -25.63 0.22
C ASN A 264 28.38 -24.31 -0.40
N THR A 265 28.56 -24.16 -1.71
CA THR A 265 28.19 -22.94 -2.45
C THR A 265 26.72 -22.91 -2.89
N LYS A 266 25.97 -24.02 -2.78
CA LYS A 266 24.58 -24.09 -3.28
C LYS A 266 23.65 -23.08 -2.58
N PRO A 267 23.67 -22.91 -1.25
CA PRO A 267 22.79 -21.97 -0.56
C PRO A 267 23.02 -20.52 -1.01
N ILE A 268 24.28 -20.09 -1.13
CA ILE A 268 24.59 -18.72 -1.53
C ILE A 268 24.24 -18.44 -3.00
N ILE A 269 24.41 -19.42 -3.89
CA ILE A 269 23.98 -19.28 -5.30
C ILE A 269 22.46 -19.14 -5.38
N ARG A 270 21.72 -19.96 -4.62
CA ARG A 270 20.25 -19.87 -4.52
C ARG A 270 19.80 -18.54 -3.89
N PHE A 271 20.56 -18.00 -2.95
CA PHE A 271 20.27 -16.68 -2.39
C PHE A 271 20.52 -15.58 -3.43
N ILE A 272 21.67 -15.62 -4.11
CA ILE A 272 22.02 -14.67 -5.17
C ILE A 272 20.95 -14.66 -6.24
N SER A 273 20.40 -15.81 -6.69
CA SER A 273 19.37 -15.83 -7.74
C SER A 273 18.09 -15.06 -7.38
N LYS A 274 17.79 -14.86 -6.09
CA LYS A 274 16.61 -14.12 -5.63
C LYS A 274 16.78 -12.60 -5.60
N LEU A 275 18.02 -12.10 -5.60
CA LEU A 275 18.31 -10.66 -5.47
C LEU A 275 17.99 -9.91 -6.78
N SER A 276 17.97 -8.58 -6.77
CA SER A 276 18.27 -7.80 -7.98
C SER A 276 19.77 -7.75 -8.24
N ARG A 277 20.19 -7.23 -9.41
CA ARG A 277 21.61 -6.92 -9.70
C ARG A 277 22.21 -5.99 -8.65
N LYS A 278 21.48 -4.93 -8.28
CA LYS A 278 21.90 -3.95 -7.28
C LYS A 278 22.16 -4.59 -5.92
N ASN A 279 21.27 -5.47 -5.47
CA ASN A 279 21.45 -6.19 -4.21
C ASN A 279 22.56 -7.25 -4.28
N ALA A 280 22.75 -7.91 -5.42
CA ALA A 280 23.89 -8.82 -5.60
C ALA A 280 25.23 -8.08 -5.50
N LEU A 281 25.34 -6.87 -6.06
CA LEU A 281 26.53 -6.02 -5.91
C LEU A 281 26.77 -5.56 -4.47
N ARG A 282 25.72 -5.39 -3.66
CA ARG A 282 25.87 -5.10 -2.23
C ARG A 282 26.35 -6.31 -1.45
N LEU A 283 25.75 -7.47 -1.69
CA LEU A 283 26.20 -8.73 -1.10
C LEU A 283 27.67 -8.99 -1.44
N LYS A 284 28.10 -8.68 -2.67
CA LYS A 284 29.50 -8.77 -3.09
C LYS A 284 30.45 -8.05 -2.12
N LYS A 285 30.13 -6.81 -1.74
CA LYS A 285 30.97 -6.00 -0.84
C LYS A 285 31.09 -6.65 0.53
N VAL A 286 29.97 -7.10 1.08
CA VAL A 286 29.93 -7.83 2.36
C VAL A 286 30.80 -9.09 2.30
N LEU A 287 30.69 -9.87 1.23
CA LEU A 287 31.51 -11.08 1.06
C LEU A 287 33.00 -10.77 0.86
N GLU A 288 33.35 -9.62 0.27
CA GLU A 288 34.73 -9.14 0.16
C GLU A 288 35.28 -8.77 1.54
N GLU A 289 34.52 -8.03 2.34
CA GLU A 289 34.88 -7.65 3.71
C GLU A 289 35.09 -8.88 4.62
N ASP A 290 34.27 -9.91 4.44
CA ASP A 290 34.36 -11.16 5.22
C ASP A 290 35.39 -12.16 4.67
N ASN A 291 36.14 -11.82 3.61
CA ASN A 291 37.09 -12.71 2.92
C ASN A 291 36.46 -14.01 2.37
N LEU A 292 35.16 -13.99 2.04
CA LEU A 292 34.39 -15.14 1.55
C LEU A 292 34.20 -15.13 0.03
N LEU A 293 34.64 -14.06 -0.66
CA LEU A 293 34.37 -13.88 -2.08
C LEU A 293 35.41 -14.57 -2.98
N ASN A 294 35.11 -15.79 -3.43
CA ASN A 294 35.92 -16.51 -4.41
C ASN A 294 35.64 -16.11 -5.88
N LYS A 295 36.49 -16.60 -6.82
CA LYS A 295 36.39 -16.30 -8.26
C LYS A 295 35.04 -16.72 -8.88
N SER A 296 34.47 -17.84 -8.43
CA SER A 296 33.19 -18.35 -8.93
C SER A 296 32.05 -17.41 -8.54
N LEU A 297 31.97 -17.03 -7.26
CA LEU A 297 30.97 -16.10 -6.75
C LEU A 297 31.10 -14.71 -7.40
N LYS A 298 32.33 -14.21 -7.62
CA LYS A 298 32.57 -12.98 -8.40
C LYS A 298 31.92 -13.04 -9.77
N ARG A 299 32.08 -14.17 -10.48
CA ARG A 299 31.52 -14.37 -11.82
C ARG A 299 29.98 -14.45 -11.78
N ILE A 300 29.41 -15.20 -10.85
CA ILE A 300 27.96 -15.34 -10.69
C ILE A 300 27.30 -13.99 -10.41
N ILE A 301 27.88 -13.20 -9.50
CA ILE A 301 27.35 -11.86 -9.19
C ILE A 301 27.50 -10.90 -10.37
N LYS A 302 28.60 -10.99 -11.14
CA LYS A 302 28.84 -10.14 -12.32
C LYS A 302 27.87 -10.44 -13.46
N ASN A 303 27.45 -11.69 -13.62
CA ASN A 303 26.59 -12.16 -14.71
C ASN A 303 25.09 -11.93 -14.46
N LYS A 304 24.75 -10.99 -13.58
CA LYS A 304 23.40 -10.70 -13.13
C LYS A 304 23.00 -9.28 -13.50
#